data_AF-A0A1A2PLJ8-F1
#
_entry.id   AF-A0A1A2PLJ8-F1
#
_cell.length_a   1.000
_cell.length_b   1.000
_cell.length_c   1.000
_cell.angle_alpha   90.00
_cell.angle_beta   90.00
_cell.angle_gamma   90.00
#
_symmetry.space_group_name_H-M   'P 1'
#
loop_
_entity.id
_entity.type
_entity.pdbx_description
1 polymer ?
#
loop_
_entity_poly.entity_id
_entity_poly.type
_entity_poly.pdbx_seq_one_letter_code
_entity_poly.pdbx_strand_id
1 'polypeptide(L)'
;MAESESLEWWLDWVNVLIGTMADANLRGVVDLDYSQASLQPLEDFVRQRYRGRYPLGDDPFTAGVAAYLGETLMRVAGGAWDWTTEPLPIDGSAEQDSPRDLALHQWHVSGQEEPDAVGLPIVRPDPATGLPPLSPVHLVLDAVEGADGAVWTATWQRWRDAVQAHAAAHPGWAPSKQHTLADGVISSPPASAQLDDWLTAQREHFAEWADRYPGEWDHSPESIDRLAALVAERTPTVADFYDRANADFVDGASYYLGETLRRGTPCRWVYRRFPFNRSDGAPVTADFHIQKNDNSDFTGPFDVLVYTLELSDPGKARDFYGRWTAAAGQQ
;
A
#
# COMPACT_ATOMS: atom_id res chain seq x y z
N MET A 1 11.55 -8.18 19.55
CA MET A 1 11.55 -6.73 19.21
C MET A 1 11.81 -6.57 17.73
N ALA A 2 12.99 -6.95 17.22
CA ALA A 2 13.30 -6.84 15.78
C ALA A 2 12.25 -7.50 14.86
N GLU A 3 11.84 -8.75 15.13
CA GLU A 3 10.82 -9.42 14.30
C GLU A 3 9.45 -8.73 14.33
N SER A 4 9.09 -8.11 15.47
CA SER A 4 7.83 -7.37 15.61
C SER A 4 7.86 -6.07 14.82
N GLU A 5 8.98 -5.35 14.86
CA GLU A 5 9.18 -4.11 14.09
C GLU A 5 9.21 -4.40 12.58
N SER A 6 9.90 -5.48 12.17
CA SER A 6 9.90 -5.93 10.77
C SER A 6 8.52 -6.35 10.28
N LEU A 7 7.74 -7.05 11.12
CA LEU A 7 6.36 -7.43 10.79
C LEU A 7 5.43 -6.21 10.68
N GLU A 8 5.51 -5.28 11.63
CA GLU A 8 4.73 -4.03 11.60
C GLU A 8 5.04 -3.23 10.33
N TRP A 9 6.33 -3.09 10.01
CA TRP A 9 6.76 -2.50 8.75
C TRP A 9 6.16 -3.25 7.55
N TRP A 10 6.31 -4.57 7.48
CA TRP A 10 5.76 -5.33 6.36
C TRP A 10 4.25 -5.13 6.17
N LEU A 11 3.49 -5.12 7.26
CA LEU A 11 2.05 -4.91 7.24
C LEU A 11 1.65 -3.50 6.78
N ASP A 12 2.43 -2.49 7.15
CA ASP A 12 2.23 -1.10 6.70
C ASP A 12 2.56 -0.92 5.20
N TRP A 13 3.46 -1.76 4.67
CA TRP A 13 3.98 -1.64 3.31
C TRP A 13 3.40 -2.63 2.30
N VAL A 14 2.72 -3.70 2.74
CA VAL A 14 2.26 -4.80 1.87
C VAL A 14 1.49 -4.31 0.63
N ASN A 15 0.58 -3.34 0.80
CA ASN A 15 -0.20 -2.80 -0.32
C ASN A 15 0.64 -1.91 -1.25
N VAL A 16 1.57 -1.13 -0.68
CA VAL A 16 2.47 -0.26 -1.46
C VAL A 16 3.44 -1.11 -2.27
N LEU A 17 3.96 -2.19 -1.71
CA LEU A 17 4.82 -3.16 -2.39
C LEU A 17 4.09 -3.80 -3.59
N ILE A 18 2.85 -4.24 -3.38
CA ILE A 18 2.02 -4.81 -4.45
C ILE A 18 1.73 -3.77 -5.54
N GLY A 19 1.31 -2.56 -5.16
CA GLY A 19 1.02 -1.48 -6.10
C GLY A 19 2.25 -1.03 -6.90
N THR A 20 3.40 -0.88 -6.23
CA THR A 20 4.67 -0.54 -6.88
C THR A 20 5.09 -1.60 -7.89
N MET A 21 5.00 -2.88 -7.53
CA MET A 21 5.26 -3.99 -8.47
C MET A 21 4.31 -3.93 -9.67
N ALA A 22 3.01 -3.71 -9.43
CA ALA A 22 2.00 -3.64 -10.48
C ALA A 22 2.30 -2.50 -11.46
N ASP A 23 2.53 -1.29 -10.96
CA ASP A 23 2.65 -0.09 -11.77
C ASP A 23 4.04 0.09 -12.38
N ALA A 24 5.10 -0.10 -11.59
CA ALA A 24 6.46 0.20 -12.03
C ALA A 24 7.06 -0.94 -12.87
N ASN A 25 6.76 -2.19 -12.52
CA ASN A 25 7.41 -3.37 -13.09
C ASN A 25 6.54 -4.15 -14.06
N LEU A 26 5.29 -4.46 -13.69
CA LEU A 26 4.39 -5.27 -14.53
C LEU A 26 3.69 -4.43 -15.60
N ARG A 27 3.35 -3.16 -15.31
CA ARG A 27 2.75 -2.21 -16.26
C ARG A 27 1.55 -2.79 -17.03
N GLY A 28 0.71 -3.56 -16.33
CA GLY A 28 -0.47 -4.21 -16.90
C GLY A 28 -0.22 -5.45 -17.76
N VAL A 29 1.01 -5.99 -17.80
CA VAL A 29 1.32 -7.27 -18.49
C VAL A 29 0.62 -8.44 -17.79
N VAL A 30 0.49 -8.37 -16.47
CA VAL A 30 -0.21 -9.35 -15.64
C VAL A 30 -1.33 -8.63 -14.89
N ASP A 31 -2.53 -9.19 -14.94
CA ASP A 31 -3.67 -8.74 -14.14
C ASP A 31 -3.59 -9.36 -12.75
N LEU A 32 -3.54 -8.52 -11.73
CA LEU A 32 -3.36 -8.92 -10.33
C LEU A 32 -4.70 -8.84 -9.60
N ASP A 33 -5.41 -9.95 -9.57
CA ASP A 33 -6.76 -10.07 -9.00
C ASP A 33 -6.85 -11.06 -7.82
N TYR A 34 -5.71 -11.53 -7.33
CA TYR A 34 -5.56 -12.56 -6.31
C TYR A 34 -6.23 -13.91 -6.68
N SER A 35 -6.53 -14.14 -7.96
CA SER A 35 -7.08 -15.41 -8.43
C SER A 35 -5.97 -16.42 -8.75
N GLN A 36 -6.32 -17.70 -8.83
CA GLN A 36 -5.43 -18.74 -9.35
C GLN A 36 -4.94 -18.41 -10.78
N ALA A 37 -5.75 -17.75 -11.59
CA ALA A 37 -5.42 -17.44 -12.99
C ALA A 37 -4.30 -16.40 -13.11
N SER A 38 -4.16 -15.51 -12.12
CA SER A 38 -3.08 -14.52 -12.07
C SER A 38 -1.70 -15.12 -11.75
N LEU A 39 -1.65 -16.29 -11.10
CA LEU A 39 -0.42 -16.87 -10.58
C LEU A 39 0.52 -17.34 -11.69
N GLN A 40 0.02 -18.05 -12.69
CA GLN A 40 0.87 -18.59 -13.76
C GLN A 40 1.52 -17.47 -14.60
N PRO A 41 0.79 -16.45 -15.09
CA PRO A 41 1.42 -15.35 -15.82
C PRO A 41 2.46 -14.58 -14.98
N LEU A 42 2.20 -14.39 -13.69
CA LEU A 42 3.17 -13.74 -12.80
C LEU A 42 4.42 -14.63 -12.60
N GLU A 43 4.25 -15.93 -12.41
CA GLU A 43 5.36 -16.88 -12.24
C GLU A 43 6.25 -16.90 -13.49
N ASP A 44 5.64 -16.94 -14.68
CA ASP A 44 6.36 -16.90 -15.95
C ASP A 44 7.15 -15.59 -16.11
N PHE A 45 6.56 -14.45 -15.70
CA PHE A 45 7.22 -13.15 -15.72
C PHE A 45 8.44 -13.12 -14.78
N VAL A 46 8.30 -13.63 -13.54
CA VAL A 46 9.38 -13.72 -12.56
C VAL A 46 10.50 -14.63 -13.06
N ARG A 47 10.15 -15.82 -13.57
CA ARG A 47 11.10 -16.76 -14.19
C ARG A 47 11.88 -16.12 -15.32
N GLN A 48 11.20 -15.39 -16.21
CA GLN A 48 11.86 -14.69 -17.30
C GLN A 48 12.79 -13.58 -16.80
N ARG A 49 12.35 -12.81 -15.79
CA ARG A 49 13.12 -11.70 -15.21
C ARG A 49 14.42 -12.18 -14.56
N TYR A 50 14.38 -13.27 -13.81
CA TYR A 50 15.51 -13.79 -13.03
C TYR A 50 16.26 -14.96 -13.67
N ARG A 51 15.93 -15.33 -14.91
CA ARG A 51 16.61 -16.42 -15.64
C ARG A 51 18.12 -16.22 -15.66
N GLY A 52 18.85 -17.09 -14.94
CA GLY A 52 20.32 -17.04 -14.84
C GLY A 52 20.86 -15.85 -14.04
N ARG A 53 20.03 -15.21 -13.20
CA ARG A 53 20.37 -14.04 -12.37
C ARG A 53 20.17 -14.34 -10.88
N TYR A 54 20.79 -15.41 -10.38
CA TYR A 54 20.79 -15.79 -8.97
C TYR A 54 22.06 -15.30 -8.25
N PRO A 55 21.99 -14.84 -6.99
CA PRO A 55 20.81 -14.71 -6.13
C PRO A 55 19.83 -13.62 -6.60
N LEU A 56 18.58 -13.66 -6.10
CA LEU A 56 17.64 -12.54 -6.26
C LEU A 56 18.32 -11.26 -5.74
N GLY A 57 18.23 -10.17 -6.50
CA GLY A 57 18.74 -8.88 -6.03
C GLY A 57 17.82 -8.29 -4.96
N ASP A 58 18.37 -7.39 -4.12
CA ASP A 58 17.60 -6.58 -3.17
C ASP A 58 16.76 -5.54 -3.93
N ASP A 59 15.76 -6.00 -4.68
CA ASP A 59 14.86 -5.14 -5.46
C ASP A 59 13.44 -5.09 -4.87
N PRO A 60 12.76 -3.94 -4.93
CA PRO A 60 11.37 -3.80 -4.47
C PRO A 60 10.38 -4.69 -5.23
N PHE A 61 10.76 -5.19 -6.41
CA PHE A 61 9.92 -6.09 -7.20
C PHE A 61 9.73 -7.43 -6.50
N THR A 62 10.80 -8.04 -5.99
CA THR A 62 10.73 -9.31 -5.25
C THR A 62 9.84 -9.19 -4.01
N ALA A 63 9.94 -8.05 -3.30
CA ALA A 63 9.09 -7.74 -2.16
C ALA A 63 7.61 -7.65 -2.55
N GLY A 64 7.28 -6.97 -3.65
CA GLY A 64 5.93 -6.91 -4.19
C GLY A 64 5.37 -8.27 -4.60
N VAL A 65 6.19 -9.14 -5.22
CA VAL A 65 5.78 -10.51 -5.56
C VAL A 65 5.50 -11.32 -4.30
N ALA A 66 6.40 -11.28 -3.32
CA ALA A 66 6.23 -11.99 -2.05
C ALA A 66 4.97 -11.53 -1.30
N ALA A 67 4.72 -10.21 -1.24
CA ALA A 67 3.51 -9.61 -0.69
C ALA A 67 2.26 -10.12 -1.41
N TYR A 68 2.24 -10.07 -2.75
CA TYR A 68 1.10 -10.54 -3.55
C TYR A 68 0.80 -12.03 -3.35
N LEU A 69 1.84 -12.88 -3.35
CA LEU A 69 1.70 -14.32 -3.13
C LEU A 69 1.14 -14.64 -1.74
N GLY A 70 1.67 -14.01 -0.69
CA GLY A 70 1.18 -14.24 0.65
C GLY A 70 -0.27 -13.78 0.83
N GLU A 71 -0.62 -12.61 0.28
CA GLU A 71 -1.99 -12.10 0.28
C GLU A 71 -2.97 -12.99 -0.51
N THR A 72 -2.51 -13.58 -1.61
CA THR A 72 -3.28 -14.55 -2.40
C THR A 72 -3.52 -15.83 -1.61
N LEU A 73 -2.50 -16.35 -0.93
CA LEU A 73 -2.60 -17.57 -0.13
C LEU A 73 -3.46 -17.38 1.12
N MET A 74 -3.35 -16.22 1.80
CA MET A 74 -4.19 -15.89 2.95
C MET A 74 -5.67 -15.73 2.58
N ARG A 75 -6.00 -15.29 1.36
CA ARG A 75 -7.40 -15.27 0.86
C ARG A 75 -7.99 -16.67 0.69
N VAL A 76 -7.15 -17.69 0.51
CA VAL A 76 -7.58 -19.09 0.40
C VAL A 76 -7.69 -19.74 1.77
N ALA A 77 -6.63 -19.68 2.57
CA ALA A 77 -6.51 -20.45 3.81
C ALA A 77 -6.71 -19.63 5.08
N GLY A 78 -7.07 -18.36 4.98
CA GLY A 78 -7.12 -17.45 6.12
C GLY A 78 -5.73 -17.22 6.69
N GLY A 79 -5.66 -17.08 8.01
CA GLY A 79 -4.40 -16.95 8.73
C GLY A 79 -3.88 -15.53 8.81
N ALA A 80 -2.60 -15.38 9.10
CA ALA A 80 -1.95 -14.12 9.42
C ALA A 80 -0.56 -14.04 8.78
N TRP A 81 -0.09 -12.82 8.56
CA TRP A 81 1.34 -12.61 8.37
C TRP A 81 2.07 -12.79 9.69
N ASP A 82 3.27 -13.33 9.60
CA ASP A 82 4.23 -13.36 10.68
C ASP A 82 5.64 -13.14 10.09
N TRP A 83 6.64 -13.07 10.95
CA TRP A 83 8.02 -12.81 10.56
C TRP A 83 8.93 -13.87 11.18
N THR A 84 9.97 -14.26 10.44
CA THR A 84 10.99 -15.19 10.95
C THR A 84 12.39 -14.72 10.59
N THR A 85 13.27 -14.75 11.59
CA THR A 85 14.72 -14.69 11.41
C THR A 85 15.37 -16.08 11.46
N GLU A 86 14.57 -17.12 11.67
CA GLU A 86 15.03 -18.51 11.65
C GLU A 86 14.81 -19.13 10.26
N PRO A 87 15.72 -20.00 9.79
CA PRO A 87 15.53 -20.76 8.57
C PRO A 87 14.28 -21.66 8.69
N LEU A 88 13.39 -21.60 7.69
CA LEU A 88 12.26 -22.52 7.62
C LEU A 88 12.71 -23.88 7.04
N PRO A 89 12.12 -24.99 7.50
CA PRO A 89 12.30 -26.27 6.83
C PRO A 89 11.65 -26.22 5.44
N ILE A 90 12.45 -26.37 4.39
CA ILE A 90 11.97 -26.54 3.02
C ILE A 90 11.53 -28.01 2.87
N ASP A 91 10.26 -28.24 2.56
CA ASP A 91 9.76 -29.59 2.27
C ASP A 91 10.45 -30.14 1.01
N GLY A 92 11.32 -31.14 1.17
CA GLY A 92 11.69 -32.06 0.10
C GLY A 92 13.06 -31.90 -0.58
N SER A 93 13.92 -30.95 -0.20
CA SER A 93 15.30 -30.90 -0.70
C SER A 93 16.33 -30.97 0.44
N ALA A 94 16.90 -32.17 0.59
CA ALA A 94 18.06 -32.40 1.43
C ALA A 94 19.27 -31.62 0.89
N GLU A 95 19.94 -30.89 1.79
CA GLU A 95 21.35 -30.50 1.74
C GLU A 95 21.93 -30.17 0.35
N GLN A 96 21.87 -28.90 -0.07
CA GLN A 96 22.93 -28.26 -0.85
C GLN A 96 22.75 -26.72 -0.89
N ASP A 97 23.58 -26.03 -0.10
CA ASP A 97 24.10 -24.66 -0.27
C ASP A 97 23.17 -23.53 -0.78
N SER A 98 22.32 -22.97 0.10
CA SER A 98 22.54 -21.66 0.75
C SER A 98 21.29 -21.14 1.50
N PRO A 99 20.95 -21.68 2.70
CA PRO A 99 19.77 -21.21 3.46
C PRO A 99 20.09 -20.16 4.53
N ARG A 100 21.36 -19.75 4.70
CA ARG A 100 21.75 -18.82 5.80
C ARG A 100 21.64 -17.34 5.45
N ASP A 101 21.64 -16.99 4.17
CA ASP A 101 21.66 -15.58 3.75
C ASP A 101 20.25 -14.97 3.68
N LEU A 102 19.20 -15.78 3.45
CA LEU A 102 17.81 -15.30 3.36
C LEU A 102 17.23 -14.89 4.72
N ALA A 103 17.61 -15.57 5.79
CA ALA A 103 17.26 -15.19 7.16
C ALA A 103 17.91 -13.85 7.57
N LEU A 104 18.93 -13.41 6.84
CA LEU A 104 19.61 -12.13 7.01
C LEU A 104 19.24 -11.13 5.91
N HIS A 105 18.30 -11.48 5.02
CA HIS A 105 17.89 -10.61 3.93
C HIS A 105 17.21 -9.35 4.49
N GLN A 106 17.53 -8.22 3.85
CA GLN A 106 17.05 -6.91 4.22
C GLN A 106 16.05 -6.44 3.17
N TRP A 107 14.83 -6.14 3.62
CA TRP A 107 13.78 -5.63 2.74
C TRP A 107 13.84 -4.11 2.68
N HIS A 108 13.79 -3.57 1.45
CA HIS A 108 13.74 -2.13 1.19
C HIS A 108 12.72 -1.82 0.10
N VAL A 109 11.92 -0.77 0.29
CA VAL A 109 10.96 -0.26 -0.69
C VAL A 109 11.61 0.86 -1.52
N SER A 110 12.29 1.85 -0.91
CA SER A 110 13.32 2.65 -1.59
C SER A 110 14.24 3.45 -0.63
N GLY A 111 15.56 3.27 -0.78
CA GLY A 111 16.56 4.16 -0.18
C GLY A 111 17.04 3.80 1.24
N GLN A 112 18.04 4.55 1.70
CA GLN A 112 18.89 4.26 2.88
C GLN A 112 18.27 4.67 4.24
N GLU A 113 17.03 5.17 4.28
CA GLU A 113 16.38 5.66 5.51
C GLU A 113 15.24 4.75 6.03
N GLU A 114 14.90 3.67 5.33
CA GLU A 114 13.90 2.71 5.81
C GLU A 114 14.50 1.80 6.90
N PRO A 115 13.69 1.33 7.87
CA PRO A 115 14.19 0.35 8.84
C PRO A 115 14.64 -0.91 8.11
N ASP A 116 15.84 -1.40 8.43
CA ASP A 116 16.35 -2.69 7.98
C ASP A 116 15.45 -3.80 8.54
N ALA A 117 14.37 -4.14 7.83
CA ALA A 117 13.56 -5.29 8.16
C ALA A 117 14.37 -6.55 7.82
N VAL A 118 15.09 -7.08 8.80
CA VAL A 118 15.91 -8.28 8.65
C VAL A 118 15.06 -9.52 8.86
N GLY A 119 15.14 -10.48 7.95
CA GLY A 119 14.45 -11.77 8.02
C GLY A 119 13.47 -11.97 6.88
N LEU A 120 12.48 -12.82 7.08
CA LEU A 120 11.53 -13.20 6.03
C LEU A 120 10.07 -13.01 6.47
N PRO A 121 9.22 -12.44 5.60
CA PRO A 121 7.79 -12.51 5.78
C PRO A 121 7.32 -13.95 5.57
N ILE A 122 6.44 -14.41 6.45
CA ILE A 122 5.81 -15.72 6.39
C ILE A 122 4.29 -15.59 6.52
N VAL A 123 3.58 -16.48 5.85
CA VAL A 123 2.15 -16.67 6.04
C VAL A 123 1.94 -17.86 6.96
N ARG A 124 1.22 -17.63 8.06
CA ARG A 124 0.68 -18.70 8.90
C ARG A 124 -0.78 -18.92 8.52
N PRO A 125 -1.15 -20.06 7.89
CA PRO A 125 -2.54 -20.39 7.58
C PRO A 125 -3.42 -20.44 8.82
N ASP A 126 -4.74 -20.44 8.64
CA ASP A 126 -5.68 -20.74 9.72
C ASP A 126 -5.29 -22.09 10.37
N PRO A 127 -4.97 -22.13 11.68
CA PRO A 127 -4.50 -23.34 12.35
C PRO A 127 -5.43 -24.55 12.21
N ALA A 128 -6.72 -24.33 11.98
CA ALA A 128 -7.70 -25.40 11.78
C ALA A 128 -7.40 -26.26 10.54
N THR A 129 -6.75 -25.68 9.53
CA THR A 129 -6.42 -26.37 8.27
C THR A 129 -5.27 -27.38 8.41
N GLY A 130 -4.44 -27.26 9.45
CA GLY A 130 -3.25 -28.08 9.64
C GLY A 130 -2.12 -27.83 8.62
N LEU A 131 -2.23 -26.79 7.80
CA LEU A 131 -1.19 -26.39 6.86
C LEU A 131 0.01 -25.76 7.60
N PRO A 132 1.26 -26.06 7.18
CA PRO A 132 2.43 -25.44 7.78
C PRO A 132 2.56 -23.96 7.37
N PRO A 133 3.24 -23.14 8.20
CA PRO A 133 3.69 -21.80 7.79
C PRO A 133 4.53 -21.87 6.51
N LEU A 134 4.40 -20.86 5.67
CA LEU A 134 5.09 -20.79 4.39
C LEU A 134 5.68 -19.39 4.17
N SER A 135 6.91 -19.33 3.65
CA SER A 135 7.50 -18.08 3.19
C SER A 135 7.22 -17.88 1.71
N PRO A 136 6.53 -16.80 1.30
CA PRO A 136 6.34 -16.47 -0.11
C PRO A 136 7.65 -16.27 -0.88
N VAL A 137 8.71 -15.87 -0.18
CA VAL A 137 10.06 -15.67 -0.75
C VAL A 137 10.65 -17.00 -1.22
N HIS A 138 10.45 -18.07 -0.45
CA HIS A 138 10.86 -19.41 -0.86
C HIS A 138 10.10 -19.88 -2.10
N LEU A 139 8.82 -19.53 -2.24
CA LEU A 139 8.09 -19.81 -3.48
C LEU A 139 8.66 -19.06 -4.69
N VAL A 140 9.14 -17.83 -4.51
CA VAL A 140 9.81 -17.09 -5.59
C VAL A 140 11.11 -17.79 -5.99
N LEU A 141 11.90 -18.23 -5.01
CA LEU A 141 13.16 -18.97 -5.25
C LEU A 141 12.91 -20.29 -5.96
N ASP A 142 11.98 -21.11 -5.46
CA ASP A 142 11.59 -22.38 -6.06
C ASP A 142 11.10 -22.18 -7.51
N ALA A 143 10.34 -21.11 -7.75
CA ALA A 143 9.88 -20.76 -9.09
C ALA A 143 11.03 -20.32 -9.99
N VAL A 144 12.09 -19.67 -9.50
CA VAL A 144 13.24 -19.27 -10.34
C VAL A 144 14.18 -20.44 -10.64
N GLU A 145 14.37 -21.35 -9.67
CA GLU A 145 15.29 -22.48 -9.77
C GLU A 145 14.67 -23.70 -10.47
N GLY A 146 13.35 -23.90 -10.34
CA GLY A 146 12.66 -25.09 -10.86
C GLY A 146 12.67 -25.20 -12.39
N ALA A 147 12.68 -26.44 -12.92
CA ALA A 147 12.62 -26.67 -14.36
C ALA A 147 11.21 -26.53 -14.94
N ASP A 148 10.19 -26.98 -14.18
CA ASP A 148 8.86 -27.30 -14.73
C ASP A 148 7.84 -26.14 -14.67
N GLY A 149 8.12 -25.08 -13.89
CA GLY A 149 7.16 -24.00 -13.63
C GLY A 149 5.90 -24.48 -12.90
N ALA A 150 4.96 -23.56 -12.64
CA ALA A 150 3.68 -23.77 -11.96
C ALA A 150 3.76 -24.10 -10.45
N VAL A 151 4.86 -23.75 -9.79
CA VAL A 151 5.06 -23.96 -8.35
C VAL A 151 3.98 -23.23 -7.54
N TRP A 152 3.61 -22.02 -7.95
CA TRP A 152 2.67 -21.18 -7.23
C TRP A 152 1.24 -21.70 -7.40
N THR A 153 0.86 -22.06 -8.62
CA THR A 153 -0.45 -22.66 -8.91
C THR A 153 -0.63 -23.98 -8.17
N ALA A 154 0.40 -24.83 -8.13
CA ALA A 154 0.37 -26.08 -7.38
C ALA A 154 0.24 -25.84 -5.87
N THR A 155 0.98 -24.87 -5.33
CA THR A 155 0.91 -24.52 -3.90
C THR A 155 -0.46 -23.96 -3.51
N TRP A 156 -1.00 -23.06 -4.32
CA TRP A 156 -2.35 -22.52 -4.16
C TRP A 156 -3.41 -23.63 -4.15
N GLN A 157 -3.31 -24.59 -5.09
CA GLN A 157 -4.23 -25.72 -5.16
C GLN A 157 -4.15 -26.61 -3.92
N ARG A 158 -2.93 -26.92 -3.44
CA ARG A 158 -2.76 -27.69 -2.19
C ARG A 158 -3.43 -27.02 -0.99
N TRP A 159 -3.28 -25.71 -0.84
CA TRP A 159 -3.91 -24.96 0.25
C TRP A 159 -5.43 -24.96 0.12
N ARG A 160 -5.95 -24.73 -1.10
CA ARG A 160 -7.39 -24.81 -1.38
C ARG A 160 -7.96 -26.17 -1.04
N ASP A 161 -7.30 -27.26 -1.42
CA ASP A 161 -7.77 -28.62 -1.18
C ASP A 161 -7.84 -28.92 0.34
N ALA A 162 -6.83 -28.48 1.11
CA ALA A 162 -6.83 -28.62 2.57
C ALA A 162 -7.97 -27.85 3.24
N VAL A 163 -8.22 -26.61 2.80
CA VAL A 163 -9.34 -25.79 3.29
C VAL A 163 -10.69 -26.43 2.95
N GLN A 164 -10.85 -26.93 1.72
CA GLN A 164 -12.08 -27.60 1.28
C GLN A 164 -12.31 -28.90 2.06
N ALA A 165 -11.26 -29.69 2.30
CA ALA A 165 -11.35 -30.90 3.11
C ALA A 165 -11.78 -30.59 4.55
N HIS A 166 -11.20 -29.54 5.17
CA HIS A 166 -11.58 -29.13 6.52
C HIS A 166 -13.02 -28.61 6.58
N ALA A 167 -13.43 -27.74 5.64
CA ALA A 167 -14.79 -27.20 5.58
C ALA A 167 -15.84 -28.29 5.35
N ALA A 168 -15.54 -29.29 4.52
CA ALA A 168 -16.43 -30.44 4.32
C ALA A 168 -16.63 -31.28 5.59
N ALA A 169 -15.58 -31.38 6.43
CA ALA A 169 -15.66 -32.07 7.72
C ALA A 169 -16.31 -31.22 8.83
N HIS A 170 -16.34 -29.89 8.69
CA HIS A 170 -16.84 -28.95 9.71
C HIS A 170 -17.84 -27.95 9.12
N PRO A 171 -19.11 -28.35 8.91
CA PRO A 171 -20.14 -27.45 8.39
C PRO A 171 -20.31 -26.21 9.27
N GLY A 172 -20.17 -25.02 8.66
CA GLY A 172 -20.26 -23.73 9.36
C GLY A 172 -18.91 -23.12 9.74
N TRP A 173 -17.80 -23.83 9.53
CA TRP A 173 -16.47 -23.24 9.56
C TRP A 173 -16.13 -22.55 8.23
N ALA A 174 -15.43 -21.43 8.32
CA ALA A 174 -14.78 -20.76 7.21
C ALA A 174 -13.42 -20.24 7.70
N PRO A 175 -12.40 -20.20 6.83
CA PRO A 175 -11.08 -19.71 7.21
C PRO A 175 -11.15 -18.23 7.60
N SER A 176 -10.44 -17.85 8.66
CA SER A 176 -10.37 -16.46 9.12
C SER A 176 -9.04 -15.83 8.73
N LYS A 177 -9.06 -14.81 7.88
CA LYS A 177 -7.88 -14.02 7.47
C LYS A 177 -7.68 -12.81 8.41
N GLN A 178 -6.45 -12.55 8.82
CA GLN A 178 -6.03 -11.29 9.43
C GLN A 178 -6.20 -10.16 8.42
N HIS A 179 -6.90 -9.10 8.81
CA HIS A 179 -7.04 -7.92 7.98
C HIS A 179 -5.67 -7.27 7.71
N THR A 180 -5.40 -7.01 6.44
CA THR A 180 -4.18 -6.31 5.98
C THR A 180 -4.57 -5.16 5.06
N LEU A 181 -3.64 -4.22 4.82
CA LEU A 181 -3.88 -3.11 3.88
C LEU A 181 -4.18 -3.58 2.45
N ALA A 182 -3.81 -4.81 2.10
CA ALA A 182 -4.10 -5.41 0.80
C ALA A 182 -5.56 -5.89 0.66
N ASP A 183 -6.35 -5.97 1.75
CA ASP A 183 -7.80 -6.30 1.68
C ASP A 183 -8.65 -5.14 1.14
N GLY A 184 -8.02 -4.02 0.77
CA GLY A 184 -8.71 -2.77 0.50
C GLY A 184 -9.21 -2.09 1.78
N VAL A 185 -8.96 -2.63 2.97
CA VAL A 185 -9.26 -2.01 4.27
C VAL A 185 -7.98 -1.38 4.80
N ILE A 186 -7.83 -0.09 4.53
CA ILE A 186 -6.72 0.70 5.04
C ILE A 186 -6.87 0.84 6.56
N SER A 187 -5.93 0.34 7.37
CA SER A 187 -5.96 0.45 8.83
C SER A 187 -6.06 1.91 9.25
N SER A 188 -7.03 2.29 10.09
CA SER A 188 -7.03 3.62 10.71
C SER A 188 -5.74 3.81 11.50
N PRO A 189 -4.93 4.85 11.25
CA PRO A 189 -3.82 5.14 12.13
C PRO A 189 -4.37 5.61 13.49
N PRO A 190 -3.57 5.49 14.57
CA PRO A 190 -3.98 5.97 15.88
C PRO A 190 -4.25 7.49 15.87
N ALA A 191 -4.95 7.98 16.89
CA ALA A 191 -5.13 9.42 17.10
C ALA A 191 -3.76 10.12 17.16
N SER A 192 -3.68 11.33 16.59
CA SER A 192 -2.43 12.09 16.48
C SER A 192 -2.64 13.51 17.00
N ALA A 193 -1.92 13.86 18.07
CA ALA A 193 -1.91 15.21 18.60
C ALA A 193 -1.47 16.24 17.55
N GLN A 194 -0.55 15.85 16.66
CA GLN A 194 -0.07 16.70 15.58
C GLN A 194 -1.17 17.02 14.55
N LEU A 195 -2.02 16.04 14.23
CA LEU A 195 -3.20 16.27 13.39
C LEU A 195 -4.24 17.10 14.12
N ASP A 196 -4.49 16.81 15.41
CA ASP A 196 -5.47 17.54 16.20
C ASP A 196 -5.12 19.04 16.33
N ASP A 197 -3.84 19.33 16.56
CA ASP A 197 -3.30 20.69 16.63
C ASP A 197 -3.41 21.40 15.27
N TRP A 198 -3.00 20.73 14.18
CA TRP A 198 -3.12 21.31 12.84
C TRP A 198 -4.58 21.57 12.46
N LEU A 199 -5.48 20.62 12.67
CA LEU A 199 -6.91 20.80 12.40
C LEU A 199 -7.52 21.92 13.25
N THR A 200 -7.05 22.12 14.49
CA THR A 200 -7.48 23.23 15.34
C THR A 200 -7.03 24.56 14.76
N ALA A 201 -5.76 24.67 14.40
CA ALA A 201 -5.23 25.87 13.75
C ALA A 201 -5.97 26.18 12.44
N GLN A 202 -6.22 25.19 11.58
CA GLN A 202 -6.96 25.42 10.33
C GLN A 202 -8.38 25.89 10.60
N ARG A 203 -9.11 25.30 11.56
CA ARG A 203 -10.47 25.75 11.90
C ARG A 203 -10.52 27.20 12.39
N GLU A 204 -9.50 27.64 13.12
CA GLU A 204 -9.41 29.00 13.67
C GLU A 204 -9.02 30.02 12.59
N HIS A 205 -8.07 29.66 11.71
CA HIS A 205 -7.46 30.60 10.76
C HIS A 205 -8.06 30.55 9.35
N PHE A 206 -8.91 29.57 9.02
CA PHE A 206 -9.43 29.43 7.65
C PHE A 206 -10.24 30.64 7.18
N ALA A 207 -10.95 31.34 8.06
CA ALA A 207 -11.67 32.56 7.70
C ALA A 207 -10.71 33.66 7.21
N GLU A 208 -9.57 33.83 7.88
CA GLU A 208 -8.54 34.79 7.50
C GLU A 208 -7.84 34.37 6.19
N TRP A 209 -7.65 33.06 5.99
CA TRP A 209 -7.15 32.51 4.72
C TRP A 209 -8.12 32.81 3.57
N ALA A 210 -9.42 32.60 3.77
CA ALA A 210 -10.46 32.86 2.79
C ALA A 210 -10.57 34.35 2.42
N ASP A 211 -10.37 35.26 3.38
CA ASP A 211 -10.32 36.71 3.13
C ASP A 211 -9.07 37.10 2.34
N ARG A 212 -7.93 36.46 2.60
CA ARG A 212 -6.66 36.71 1.90
C ARG A 212 -6.67 36.18 0.46
N TYR A 213 -7.36 35.07 0.24
CA TYR A 213 -7.44 34.39 -1.04
C TYR A 213 -8.92 34.22 -1.44
N PRO A 214 -9.57 35.25 -2.01
CA PRO A 214 -11.00 35.17 -2.31
C PRO A 214 -11.28 34.24 -3.50
N GLY A 215 -12.27 33.36 -3.38
CA GLY A 215 -12.64 32.42 -4.44
C GLY A 215 -14.01 31.74 -4.30
N GLU A 216 -14.94 32.33 -3.56
CA GLU A 216 -16.26 31.74 -3.27
C GLU A 216 -16.16 30.29 -2.74
N TRP A 217 -15.61 30.16 -1.53
CA TRP A 217 -15.31 28.87 -0.89
C TRP A 217 -16.56 28.24 -0.25
N ASP A 218 -17.37 27.56 -1.06
CA ASP A 218 -18.64 26.96 -0.68
C ASP A 218 -18.62 25.42 -0.55
N HIS A 219 -17.44 24.81 -0.76
CA HIS A 219 -17.22 23.37 -0.84
C HIS A 219 -18.05 22.66 -1.92
N SER A 220 -18.51 23.39 -2.95
CA SER A 220 -19.09 22.76 -4.13
C SER A 220 -17.99 22.07 -4.94
N PRO A 221 -18.32 21.12 -5.83
CA PRO A 221 -17.38 20.64 -6.82
C PRO A 221 -16.74 21.81 -7.55
N GLU A 222 -17.49 22.74 -8.13
CA GLU A 222 -16.99 23.92 -8.88
C GLU A 222 -15.92 24.71 -8.14
N SER A 223 -16.01 24.82 -6.81
CA SER A 223 -14.99 25.48 -6.00
C SER A 223 -13.60 24.84 -6.05
N ILE A 224 -13.50 23.54 -6.36
CA ILE A 224 -12.22 22.84 -6.56
C ILE A 224 -11.51 23.34 -7.84
N ASP A 225 -12.23 23.86 -8.86
CA ASP A 225 -11.61 24.36 -10.09
C ASP A 225 -10.99 25.73 -9.81
N ARG A 226 -11.71 26.53 -9.01
CA ARG A 226 -11.22 27.81 -8.50
C ARG A 226 -10.00 27.62 -7.60
N LEU A 227 -10.02 26.60 -6.73
CA LEU A 227 -8.86 26.23 -5.91
C LEU A 227 -7.67 25.82 -6.78
N ALA A 228 -7.87 24.91 -7.74
CA ALA A 228 -6.79 24.43 -8.61
C ALA A 228 -6.20 25.55 -9.46
N ALA A 229 -7.03 26.45 -10.00
CA ALA A 229 -6.57 27.63 -10.72
C ALA A 229 -5.76 28.58 -9.82
N LEU A 230 -6.22 28.81 -8.59
CA LEU A 230 -5.52 29.65 -7.62
C LEU A 230 -4.17 29.04 -7.21
N VAL A 231 -4.10 27.73 -7.02
CA VAL A 231 -2.84 27.02 -6.75
C VAL A 231 -1.87 27.13 -7.93
N ALA A 232 -2.34 26.94 -9.17
CA ALA A 232 -1.51 27.14 -10.35
C ALA A 232 -1.04 28.60 -10.53
N GLU A 233 -1.84 29.58 -10.11
CA GLU A 233 -1.45 31.00 -10.14
C GLU A 233 -0.38 31.35 -9.09
N ARG A 234 -0.55 30.86 -7.86
CA ARG A 234 0.28 31.26 -6.70
C ARG A 234 1.54 30.43 -6.53
N THR A 235 1.47 29.17 -6.92
CA THR A 235 2.57 28.21 -6.85
C THR A 235 2.66 27.49 -8.20
N PRO A 236 3.17 28.17 -9.26
CA PRO A 236 3.13 27.64 -10.63
C PRO A 236 3.96 26.37 -10.82
N THR A 237 4.91 26.11 -9.93
CA THR A 237 5.74 24.90 -9.95
C THR A 237 5.58 24.11 -8.66
N VAL A 238 5.88 22.81 -8.73
CA VAL A 238 5.98 21.96 -7.53
C VAL A 238 6.99 22.53 -6.53
N ALA A 239 8.11 23.10 -7.00
CA ALA A 239 9.09 23.73 -6.13
C ALA A 239 8.49 24.93 -5.35
N ASP A 240 7.66 25.75 -5.99
CA ASP A 240 6.97 26.86 -5.32
C ASP A 240 5.95 26.34 -4.30
N PHE A 241 5.26 25.23 -4.61
CA PHE A 241 4.30 24.60 -3.69
C PHE A 241 4.99 24.01 -2.45
N TYR A 242 6.25 23.57 -2.58
CA TYR A 242 7.06 23.07 -1.47
C TYR A 242 7.82 24.19 -0.73
N ASP A 243 7.84 25.42 -1.25
CA ASP A 243 8.53 26.53 -0.59
C ASP A 243 7.84 26.90 0.73
N ARG A 244 8.63 26.95 1.82
CA ARG A 244 8.16 27.36 3.14
C ARG A 244 7.56 28.77 3.16
N ALA A 245 7.94 29.64 2.24
CA ALA A 245 7.32 30.96 2.08
C ALA A 245 5.83 30.88 1.72
N ASN A 246 5.39 29.77 1.11
CA ASN A 246 4.00 29.53 0.71
C ASN A 246 3.25 28.60 1.67
N ALA A 247 3.84 28.22 2.81
CA ALA A 247 3.26 27.23 3.73
C ALA A 247 1.83 27.59 4.17
N ASP A 248 1.58 28.83 4.60
CA ASP A 248 0.23 29.28 5.00
C ASP A 248 -0.80 29.12 3.88
N PHE A 249 -0.40 29.40 2.63
CA PHE A 249 -1.28 29.26 1.47
C PHE A 249 -1.60 27.78 1.21
N VAL A 250 -0.57 26.95 1.18
CA VAL A 250 -0.63 25.51 0.89
C VAL A 250 -1.41 24.75 1.96
N ASP A 251 -1.24 25.12 3.22
CA ASP A 251 -1.96 24.57 4.35
C ASP A 251 -3.47 24.80 4.23
N GLY A 252 -3.88 26.04 4.00
CA GLY A 252 -5.30 26.36 3.82
C GLY A 252 -5.90 25.76 2.55
N ALA A 253 -5.12 25.67 1.46
CA ALA A 253 -5.57 25.03 0.22
C ALA A 253 -5.79 23.52 0.40
N SER A 254 -4.85 22.84 1.07
CA SER A 254 -4.92 21.40 1.38
C SER A 254 -6.07 21.11 2.35
N TYR A 255 -6.24 21.95 3.38
CA TYR A 255 -7.36 21.88 4.31
C TYR A 255 -8.71 22.04 3.60
N TYR A 256 -8.85 23.05 2.74
CA TYR A 256 -10.08 23.29 1.99
C TYR A 256 -10.45 22.12 1.08
N LEU A 257 -9.50 21.58 0.33
CA LEU A 257 -9.73 20.41 -0.52
C LEU A 257 -10.13 19.20 0.32
N GLY A 258 -9.43 18.94 1.43
CA GLY A 258 -9.75 17.83 2.33
C GLY A 258 -11.14 17.94 2.95
N GLU A 259 -11.55 19.12 3.41
CA GLU A 259 -12.91 19.35 3.91
C GLU A 259 -13.97 19.20 2.81
N THR A 260 -13.64 19.58 1.57
CA THR A 260 -14.54 19.37 0.43
C THR A 260 -14.72 17.89 0.13
N LEU A 261 -13.64 17.10 0.13
CA LEU A 261 -13.70 15.63 0.02
C LEU A 261 -14.52 15.00 1.15
N ARG A 262 -14.38 15.52 2.38
CA ARG A 262 -15.12 15.09 3.58
C ARG A 262 -16.62 15.35 3.53
N ARG A 263 -17.03 16.36 2.76
CA ARG A 263 -18.44 16.67 2.52
C ARG A 263 -19.04 15.85 1.39
N GLY A 264 -18.23 15.44 0.41
CA GLY A 264 -18.66 14.61 -0.72
C GLY A 264 -18.88 13.14 -0.37
N THR A 265 -18.05 12.57 0.51
CA THR A 265 -18.10 11.15 0.91
C THR A 265 -17.85 11.01 2.41
N PRO A 266 -18.47 10.05 3.13
CA PRO A 266 -18.13 9.76 4.52
C PRO A 266 -16.66 9.35 4.71
N CYS A 267 -15.84 10.30 5.17
CA CYS A 267 -14.43 10.09 5.47
C CYS A 267 -13.97 10.95 6.67
N ARG A 268 -12.72 10.76 7.09
CA ARG A 268 -12.09 11.44 8.23
C ARG A 268 -10.64 11.82 7.90
N TRP A 269 -10.14 12.82 8.59
CA TRP A 269 -8.71 13.14 8.57
C TRP A 269 -7.91 12.10 9.35
N VAL A 270 -6.73 11.76 8.83
CA VAL A 270 -5.79 10.82 9.43
C VAL A 270 -4.36 11.33 9.26
N TYR A 271 -3.50 11.05 10.25
CA TYR A 271 -2.07 11.34 10.16
C TYR A 271 -1.34 10.11 9.64
N ARG A 272 -0.61 10.26 8.54
CA ARG A 272 0.25 9.22 8.01
C ARG A 272 1.55 9.84 7.56
N ARG A 273 2.64 9.35 8.13
CA ARG A 273 3.98 9.77 7.74
C ARG A 273 4.56 8.73 6.80
N PHE A 274 4.61 9.05 5.50
CA PHE A 274 5.29 8.21 4.52
C PHE A 274 6.74 8.68 4.34
N PRO A 275 7.73 7.78 4.41
CA PRO A 275 9.13 8.15 4.25
C PRO A 275 9.46 8.73 2.85
N PHE A 276 8.66 8.46 1.81
CA PHE A 276 8.84 9.06 0.47
C PHE A 276 8.24 10.46 0.31
N ASN A 277 7.40 10.91 1.25
CA ASN A 277 7.03 12.32 1.32
C ASN A 277 8.23 13.19 1.73
N ARG A 278 9.36 12.59 2.13
CA ARG A 278 10.68 13.25 2.14
C ARG A 278 11.30 13.25 0.74
N SER A 279 10.74 14.05 -0.15
CA SER A 279 11.67 14.95 -0.84
C SER A 279 12.18 15.92 0.23
N ASP A 280 13.50 16.07 0.39
CA ASP A 280 14.10 16.97 1.37
C ASP A 280 13.37 18.33 1.38
N GLY A 281 12.53 18.60 2.39
CA GLY A 281 11.82 19.88 2.54
C GLY A 281 10.29 19.87 2.56
N ALA A 282 9.60 18.74 2.35
CA ALA A 282 8.13 18.71 2.39
C ALA A 282 7.54 19.22 3.71
N PRO A 283 6.45 20.02 3.68
CA PRO A 283 5.78 20.50 4.88
C PRO A 283 5.01 19.39 5.58
N VAL A 284 4.75 19.59 6.88
CA VAL A 284 3.96 18.65 7.71
C VAL A 284 2.59 18.34 7.11
N THR A 285 2.01 19.27 6.36
CA THR A 285 0.70 19.14 5.72
C THR A 285 0.64 17.99 4.71
N ALA A 286 1.79 17.58 4.14
CA ALA A 286 1.87 16.41 3.28
C ALA A 286 1.59 15.08 4.02
N ASP A 287 1.66 15.06 5.35
CA ASP A 287 1.37 13.87 6.17
C ASP A 287 -0.11 13.80 6.62
N PHE A 288 -0.95 14.76 6.23
CA PHE A 288 -2.37 14.78 6.59
C PHE A 288 -3.24 14.32 5.43
N HIS A 289 -3.89 13.19 5.63
CA HIS A 289 -4.69 12.52 4.61
C HIS A 289 -6.16 12.46 5.00
N ILE A 290 -7.02 12.25 4.00
CA ILE A 290 -8.42 11.91 4.13
C ILE A 290 -8.58 10.40 3.89
N GLN A 291 -9.29 9.70 4.78
CA GLN A 291 -9.56 8.28 4.65
C GLN A 291 -11.06 7.99 4.77
N LYS A 292 -11.61 7.19 3.84
CA LYS A 292 -13.02 6.77 3.88
C LYS A 292 -13.33 6.02 5.18
N ASN A 293 -14.54 6.22 5.70
CA ASN A 293 -14.95 5.66 7.00
C ASN A 293 -15.11 4.13 6.96
N ASP A 294 -15.36 3.56 5.79
CA ASP A 294 -15.33 2.12 5.54
C ASP A 294 -13.91 1.58 5.31
N ASN A 295 -12.90 2.45 5.42
CA ASN A 295 -11.49 2.17 5.17
C ASN A 295 -11.15 1.71 3.76
N SER A 296 -12.06 1.86 2.79
CA SER A 296 -11.85 1.39 1.42
C SER A 296 -10.79 2.17 0.63
N ASP A 297 -10.46 3.39 1.08
CA ASP A 297 -9.62 4.32 0.33
C ASP A 297 -9.05 5.44 1.22
N PHE A 298 -7.90 6.01 0.83
CA PHE A 298 -7.32 7.20 1.44
C PHE A 298 -6.58 8.06 0.42
N THR A 299 -6.42 9.36 0.70
CA THR A 299 -5.74 10.31 -0.20
C THR A 299 -5.19 11.50 0.57
N GLY A 300 -4.08 12.08 0.12
CA GLY A 300 -3.54 13.34 0.64
C GLY A 300 -4.04 14.52 -0.17
N PRO A 301 -4.81 15.47 0.40
CA PRO A 301 -5.19 16.68 -0.33
C PRO A 301 -3.99 17.47 -0.86
N PHE A 302 -2.88 17.48 -0.11
CA PHE A 302 -1.59 18.03 -0.56
C PHE A 302 -1.12 17.36 -1.86
N ASP A 303 -1.09 16.03 -1.90
CA ASP A 303 -0.61 15.25 -3.05
C ASP A 303 -1.50 15.44 -4.29
N VAL A 304 -2.81 15.56 -4.11
CA VAL A 304 -3.75 15.85 -5.22
C VAL A 304 -3.42 17.20 -5.88
N LEU A 305 -3.07 18.21 -5.07
CA LEU A 305 -2.69 19.53 -5.59
C LEU A 305 -1.32 19.50 -6.27
N VAL A 306 -0.34 18.78 -5.70
CA VAL A 306 0.96 18.55 -6.35
C VAL A 306 0.80 17.86 -7.70
N TYR A 307 0.02 16.79 -7.76
CA TYR A 307 -0.24 16.04 -8.99
C TYR A 307 -0.91 16.91 -10.07
N THR A 308 -1.81 17.81 -9.65
CA THR A 308 -2.45 18.79 -10.55
C THR A 308 -1.42 19.75 -11.17
N LEU A 309 -0.43 20.19 -10.40
CA LEU A 309 0.69 21.03 -10.87
C LEU A 309 1.65 20.26 -11.78
N GLU A 310 2.05 19.05 -11.40
CA GLU A 310 2.95 18.19 -12.19
C GLU A 310 2.41 17.94 -13.60
N LEU A 311 1.10 17.70 -13.71
CA LEU A 311 0.43 17.51 -14.99
C LEU A 311 0.07 18.81 -15.71
N SER A 312 0.21 19.96 -15.05
CA SER A 312 -0.22 21.26 -15.55
C SER A 312 -1.67 21.25 -16.03
N ASP A 313 -2.54 20.51 -15.32
CA ASP A 313 -3.95 20.31 -15.67
C ASP A 313 -4.85 20.52 -14.44
N PRO A 314 -5.39 21.74 -14.24
CA PRO A 314 -6.29 22.07 -13.12
C PRO A 314 -7.53 21.16 -13.03
N GLY A 315 -7.95 20.53 -14.13
CA GLY A 315 -9.09 19.62 -14.16
C GLY A 315 -8.87 18.33 -13.36
N LYS A 316 -7.61 17.96 -13.08
CA LYS A 316 -7.28 16.71 -12.37
C LYS A 316 -7.82 16.66 -10.95
N ALA A 317 -7.83 17.78 -10.24
CA ALA A 317 -8.44 17.85 -8.91
C ALA A 317 -9.96 17.57 -8.98
N ARG A 318 -10.65 18.05 -10.02
CA ARG A 318 -12.07 17.80 -10.26
C ARG A 318 -12.36 16.36 -10.62
N ASP A 319 -11.58 15.79 -11.54
CA ASP A 319 -11.68 14.39 -11.93
C ASP A 319 -11.45 13.47 -10.71
N PHE A 320 -10.47 13.82 -9.87
CA PHE A 320 -10.21 13.11 -8.63
C PHE A 320 -11.42 13.12 -7.70
N TYR A 321 -12.01 14.29 -7.43
CA TYR A 321 -13.21 14.41 -6.60
C TYR A 321 -14.37 13.57 -7.13
N GLY A 322 -14.58 13.56 -8.45
CA GLY A 322 -15.61 12.71 -9.09
C GLY A 322 -15.40 11.22 -8.81
N ARG A 323 -14.16 10.73 -8.95
CA ARG A 323 -13.82 9.33 -8.60
C ARG A 323 -13.96 9.03 -7.11
N TRP A 324 -13.53 9.96 -6.27
CA TRP A 324 -13.59 9.84 -4.81
C TRP A 324 -15.03 9.67 -4.29
N THR A 325 -15.99 10.34 -4.94
CA THR A 325 -17.41 10.35 -4.58
C THR A 325 -18.26 9.29 -5.27
N ALA A 326 -17.82 8.76 -6.42
CA ALA A 326 -18.56 7.75 -7.18
C ALA A 326 -18.65 6.37 -6.50
N ALA A 327 -17.84 6.08 -5.48
CA ALA A 327 -17.70 4.74 -4.89
C ALA A 327 -18.78 4.34 -3.85
N ALA A 328 -19.76 5.19 -3.55
CA ALA A 328 -20.78 4.91 -2.52
C ALA A 328 -22.03 4.13 -3.02
N GLY A 329 -21.99 3.54 -4.22
CA GLY A 329 -23.20 3.18 -4.98
C GLY A 329 -23.35 1.74 -5.48
N GLN A 330 -22.60 0.76 -4.99
CA GLN A 330 -22.87 -0.66 -5.31
C GLN A 330 -22.86 -1.50 -4.03
N GLN A 331 -24.05 -1.60 -3.42
CA GLN A 331 -24.44 -2.68 -2.51
C GLN A 331 -25.27 -3.70 -3.29
#